data_AF-A0AAJ1F5C9-F1
#
_entry.id   AF-A0AAJ1F5C9-F1
#
_cell.length_a   1.000
_cell.length_b   1.000
_cell.length_c   1.000
_cell.angle_alpha   90.00
_cell.angle_beta   90.00
_cell.angle_gamma   90.00
#
_symmetry.space_group_name_H-M   'P 1'
#
loop_
_entity.id
_entity.type
_entity.pdbx_description
1 polymer ?
#
loop_
_entity_poly.entity_id
_entity_poly.type
_entity_poly.pdbx_seq_one_letter_code
_entity_poly.pdbx_strand_id
1 'polypeptide(L)'
;MEAVPDSQTLHIPKLRRRWQVLLLQLISTASLLMVMKRMNVVFGSCTEQFIEDSGGIESTYWCPAYEHTRGLNYWQSSGSVELILPDFLHGLTDFAGEPLTGDATFVGPLALCIAVTVAWVFLLHQSEKIQTWVNRAVSIGFVAWMLLPFLMSWIYAMVINGPHVPWHPAANHLDLLWTPFMFIFEMVFLGIVFAPVLAG
;
A
#
# COMPACT_ATOMS: atom_id res chain seq x y z
N MET A 1 10.47 7.76 -47.93
CA MET A 1 10.51 6.61 -47.02
C MET A 1 9.88 7.09 -45.72
N GLU A 2 8.70 6.59 -45.38
CA GLU A 2 8.06 6.92 -44.09
C GLU A 2 8.98 6.45 -42.96
N ALA A 3 9.28 7.35 -42.03
CA ALA A 3 10.10 7.03 -40.87
C ALA A 3 9.30 6.06 -39.98
N VAL A 4 9.65 4.78 -40.05
CA VAL A 4 9.09 3.74 -39.20
C VAL A 4 9.43 4.09 -37.75
N PRO A 5 8.44 4.21 -36.85
CA PRO A 5 8.69 4.57 -35.46
C PRO A 5 9.64 3.55 -34.81
N ASP A 6 10.45 4.01 -33.86
CA ASP A 6 11.51 3.22 -33.21
C ASP A 6 10.97 1.96 -32.48
N SER A 7 9.66 1.89 -32.24
CA SER A 7 8.91 0.74 -31.72
C SER A 7 8.65 -0.37 -32.74
N GLN A 8 8.76 -0.08 -34.04
CA GLN A 8 8.48 -0.98 -35.16
C GLN A 8 9.76 -1.44 -35.90
N THR A 9 10.94 -0.97 -35.49
CA THR A 9 12.22 -1.42 -36.07
C THR A 9 12.86 -2.51 -35.20
N LEU A 10 13.12 -3.68 -35.80
CA LEU A 10 13.71 -4.83 -35.12
C LEU A 10 15.23 -4.65 -34.95
N HIS A 11 15.64 -3.66 -34.17
CA HIS A 11 17.06 -3.41 -33.92
C HIS A 11 17.58 -4.40 -32.86
N ILE A 12 18.08 -5.54 -33.32
CA ILE A 12 18.59 -6.69 -32.52
C ILE A 12 19.44 -6.27 -31.29
N PRO A 13 20.40 -5.31 -31.36
CA PRO A 13 21.17 -4.93 -30.18
C PRO A 13 20.37 -4.14 -29.14
N LYS A 14 19.37 -3.35 -29.56
CA LYS A 14 18.44 -2.66 -28.62
C LYS A 14 17.61 -3.70 -27.87
N LEU A 15 17.12 -4.73 -28.58
CA LEU A 15 16.35 -5.82 -27.97
C LEU A 15 17.18 -6.61 -26.95
N ARG A 16 18.43 -6.96 -27.29
CA ARG A 16 19.35 -7.66 -26.38
C ARG A 16 19.58 -6.88 -25.09
N ARG A 17 19.81 -5.57 -25.19
CA ARG A 17 20.02 -4.70 -24.01
C ARG A 17 18.77 -4.66 -23.11
N ARG A 18 17.57 -4.61 -23.68
CA ARG A 18 16.31 -4.66 -22.91
C ARG A 18 16.15 -5.99 -22.16
N TRP A 19 16.42 -7.11 -22.81
CA TRP A 19 16.40 -8.42 -22.16
C TRP A 19 17.46 -8.57 -21.06
N GLN A 20 18.65 -7.99 -21.24
CA GLN A 20 19.68 -7.98 -20.19
C GLN A 20 19.22 -7.19 -18.96
N VAL A 21 18.60 -6.02 -19.15
CA VAL A 21 18.07 -5.23 -18.04
C VAL A 21 16.96 -5.98 -17.31
N LEU A 22 16.00 -6.56 -18.04
CA LEU A 22 14.92 -7.35 -17.43
C LEU A 22 15.45 -8.55 -16.65
N LEU A 23 16.46 -9.25 -17.18
CA LEU A 23 17.07 -10.38 -16.49
C LEU A 23 17.81 -9.95 -15.21
N LEU A 24 18.54 -8.83 -15.25
CA LEU A 24 19.18 -8.27 -14.05
C LEU A 24 18.14 -7.85 -13.01
N GLN A 25 17.03 -7.27 -13.46
CA GLN A 25 15.92 -6.88 -12.59
C GLN A 25 15.33 -8.11 -11.89
N LEU A 26 14.95 -9.15 -12.66
CA LEU A 26 14.43 -10.39 -12.07
C LEU A 26 15.40 -11.05 -11.07
N ILE A 27 16.71 -11.05 -11.34
CA ILE A 27 17.72 -11.57 -10.41
C ILE A 27 17.77 -10.71 -9.15
N SER A 28 17.74 -9.39 -9.30
CA SER A 28 17.73 -8.43 -8.19
C SER A 28 16.48 -8.61 -7.32
N THR A 29 15.28 -8.62 -7.90
CA THR A 29 14.03 -8.89 -7.17
C THR A 29 14.08 -10.23 -6.42
N ALA A 30 14.53 -11.31 -7.09
CA ALA A 30 14.64 -12.63 -6.47
C ALA A 30 15.65 -12.66 -5.33
N SER A 31 16.78 -11.96 -5.48
CA SER A 31 17.80 -11.86 -4.43
C SER A 31 17.27 -11.11 -3.21
N LEU A 32 16.51 -10.03 -3.40
CA LEU A 32 15.90 -9.25 -2.32
C LEU A 32 14.84 -10.07 -1.57
N LEU A 33 14.00 -10.81 -2.28
CA LEU A 33 13.05 -11.75 -1.66
C LEU A 33 13.77 -12.82 -0.83
N MET A 34 14.91 -13.35 -1.32
CA MET A 34 15.72 -14.29 -0.54
C MET A 34 16.34 -13.63 0.70
N VAL A 35 16.79 -12.38 0.61
CA VAL A 35 17.30 -11.63 1.77
C VAL A 35 16.20 -11.42 2.80
N MET A 36 15.00 -10.99 2.40
CA MET A 36 13.85 -10.85 3.30
C MET A 36 13.52 -12.16 4.01
N LYS A 37 13.44 -13.26 3.25
CA LYS A 37 13.24 -14.60 3.83
C LYS A 37 14.35 -14.97 4.82
N ARG A 38 15.61 -14.67 4.49
CA ARG A 38 16.74 -14.96 5.40
C ARG A 38 16.70 -14.12 6.66
N MET A 39 16.33 -12.84 6.56
CA MET A 39 16.14 -11.99 7.73
C MET A 39 15.05 -12.57 8.64
N ASN A 40 13.94 -13.03 8.08
CA ASN A 40 12.88 -13.63 8.88
C ASN A 40 13.27 -14.96 9.52
N VAL A 41 14.02 -15.81 8.82
CA VAL A 41 14.53 -17.08 9.40
C VAL A 41 15.55 -16.84 10.50
N VAL A 42 16.40 -15.81 10.37
CA VAL A 42 17.49 -15.53 11.32
C VAL A 42 16.99 -14.74 12.53
N PHE A 43 16.17 -13.73 12.31
CA PHE A 43 15.71 -12.80 13.35
C PHE A 43 14.30 -13.12 13.87
N GLY A 44 13.54 -13.95 13.16
CA GLY A 44 12.17 -14.31 13.54
C GLY A 44 11.20 -13.13 13.48
N SER A 45 10.08 -13.27 14.20
CA SER A 45 9.10 -12.22 14.47
C SER A 45 9.42 -11.51 15.79
N CYS A 46 9.12 -10.21 15.89
CA CYS A 46 9.26 -9.47 17.15
C CYS A 46 8.03 -9.76 18.03
N THR A 47 8.13 -10.73 18.94
CA THR A 47 7.02 -11.10 19.84
C THR A 47 6.90 -10.11 21.00
N GLU A 48 5.68 -9.97 21.55
CA GLU A 48 5.46 -9.14 22.74
C GLU A 48 6.33 -9.58 23.93
N GLN A 49 6.52 -10.89 24.07
CA GLN A 49 7.38 -11.47 25.10
C GLN A 49 8.86 -11.07 24.95
N PHE A 50 9.37 -10.98 23.71
CA PHE A 50 10.74 -10.49 23.48
C PHE A 50 10.91 -9.04 23.91
N ILE A 51 9.88 -8.20 23.75
CA ILE A 51 9.91 -6.79 24.17
C ILE A 51 9.90 -6.69 25.68
N GLU A 52 9.01 -7.44 26.33
CA GLU A 52 8.95 -7.52 27.79
C GLU A 52 10.30 -7.97 28.37
N ASP A 53 10.89 -9.02 27.79
CA ASP A 53 12.20 -9.54 28.18
C ASP A 53 13.35 -8.55 27.88
N SER A 54 13.17 -7.66 26.90
CA SER A 54 14.15 -6.62 26.53
C SER A 54 14.03 -5.32 27.35
N GLY A 55 13.12 -5.26 28.32
CA GLY A 55 12.90 -4.10 29.19
C GLY A 55 11.63 -3.30 28.89
N GLY A 56 10.68 -3.88 28.14
CA GLY A 56 9.37 -3.30 27.86
C GLY A 56 9.37 -2.21 26.78
N ILE A 57 8.23 -1.51 26.65
CA ILE A 57 8.01 -0.45 25.64
C ILE A 57 8.98 0.74 25.81
N GLU A 58 9.52 0.94 27.02
CA GLU A 58 10.52 1.99 27.29
C GLU A 58 11.97 1.54 27.02
N SER A 59 12.19 0.28 26.64
CA SER A 59 13.52 -0.18 26.28
C SER A 59 13.98 0.42 24.95
N THR A 60 15.26 0.77 24.86
CA THR A 60 15.91 1.18 23.61
C THR A 60 16.30 -0.03 22.74
N TYR A 61 15.87 -1.23 23.12
CA TYR A 61 16.17 -2.46 22.39
C TYR A 61 15.43 -2.47 21.05
N TRP A 62 16.21 -2.48 19.98
CA TRP A 62 15.69 -2.56 18.62
C TRP A 62 15.39 -4.02 18.27
N CYS A 63 14.16 -4.29 17.81
CA CYS A 63 13.80 -5.59 17.25
C CYS A 63 14.40 -5.72 15.83
N PRO A 64 15.30 -6.69 15.58
CA PRO A 64 15.91 -6.87 14.26
C PRO A 64 15.00 -7.60 13.24
N ALA A 65 13.72 -7.78 13.57
CA ALA A 65 12.73 -8.37 12.67
C ALA A 65 12.34 -7.36 11.58
N TYR A 66 12.41 -7.78 10.32
CA TYR A 66 11.80 -7.03 9.22
C TYR A 66 10.30 -7.27 9.29
N GLU A 67 9.54 -6.42 9.99
CA GLU A 67 8.13 -6.67 10.26
C GLU A 67 7.31 -5.38 10.10
N HIS A 68 6.52 -5.28 9.03
CA HIS A 68 5.68 -4.12 8.74
C HIS A 68 4.34 -4.14 9.50
N THR A 69 3.91 -5.33 9.92
CA THR A 69 2.66 -5.58 10.66
C THR A 69 2.65 -4.93 12.05
N ARG A 70 3.81 -4.74 12.68
CA ARG A 70 3.91 -4.11 14.00
C ARG A 70 3.47 -2.64 14.01
N GLY A 71 3.90 -1.86 13.03
CA GLY A 71 3.48 -0.46 12.89
C GLY A 71 1.97 -0.34 12.66
N LEU A 72 1.43 -1.25 11.85
CA LEU A 72 0.00 -1.35 11.56
C LEU A 72 -0.81 -1.75 12.79
N ASN A 73 -0.36 -2.75 13.54
CA ASN A 73 -0.96 -3.17 14.81
C ASN A 73 -0.96 -2.07 15.86
N TYR A 74 0.13 -1.29 15.95
CA TYR A 74 0.21 -0.12 16.83
C TYR A 74 -0.82 0.96 16.44
N TRP A 75 -0.97 1.27 15.15
CA TRP A 75 -1.99 2.20 14.67
C TRP A 75 -3.41 1.73 14.96
N GLN A 76 -3.69 0.45 14.74
CA GLN A 76 -5.00 -0.15 15.01
C GLN A 76 -5.35 -0.15 16.50
N SER A 77 -4.41 -0.58 17.35
CA SER A 77 -4.62 -0.68 18.81
C SER A 77 -4.69 0.68 19.51
N SER A 78 -4.00 1.70 19.00
CA SER A 78 -4.04 3.05 19.57
C SER A 78 -5.33 3.81 19.22
N GLY A 79 -6.14 3.29 18.28
CA GLY A 79 -7.33 3.98 17.77
C GLY A 79 -7.00 5.32 17.09
N SER A 80 -5.72 5.56 16.77
CA SER A 80 -5.24 6.82 16.18
C SER A 80 -5.47 6.88 14.67
N VAL A 81 -5.47 5.72 14.02
CA VAL A 81 -5.67 5.57 12.58
C VAL A 81 -6.52 4.33 12.32
N GLU A 82 -7.62 4.52 11.61
CA GLU A 82 -8.42 3.42 11.06
C GLU A 82 -7.78 2.96 9.75
N LEU A 83 -7.42 1.66 9.67
CA LEU A 83 -6.85 1.07 8.46
C LEU A 83 -7.96 0.87 7.43
N ILE A 84 -7.69 1.26 6.18
CA ILE A 84 -8.70 1.26 5.11
C ILE A 84 -8.56 0.03 4.21
N LEU A 85 -7.34 -0.43 3.91
CA LEU A 85 -7.16 -1.71 3.24
C LEU A 85 -7.54 -2.83 4.21
N PRO A 86 -8.15 -3.91 3.69
CA PRO A 86 -8.37 -5.13 4.45
C PRO A 86 -7.09 -5.69 5.10
N ASP A 87 -7.23 -6.22 6.31
CA ASP A 87 -6.13 -6.79 7.10
C ASP A 87 -5.35 -7.91 6.39
N PHE A 88 -6.00 -8.64 5.48
CA PHE A 88 -5.31 -9.65 4.67
C PHE A 88 -4.37 -9.06 3.61
N LEU A 89 -4.66 -7.86 3.08
CA LEU A 89 -3.75 -7.15 2.17
C LEU A 89 -2.56 -6.57 2.91
N HIS A 90 -2.74 -6.21 4.18
CA HIS A 90 -1.66 -5.87 5.08
C HIS A 90 -0.81 -7.08 5.50
N GLY A 91 -1.35 -8.29 5.35
CA GLY A 91 -0.73 -9.50 5.88
C GLY A 91 -0.79 -9.60 7.40
N LEU A 92 -1.78 -8.94 8.02
CA LEU A 92 -2.10 -9.10 9.44
C LEU A 92 -2.89 -10.39 9.68
N THR A 93 -3.83 -10.69 8.79
CA THR A 93 -4.67 -11.90 8.86
C THR A 93 -4.67 -12.67 7.54
N ASP A 94 -5.10 -13.93 7.58
CA ASP A 94 -5.47 -14.66 6.37
C ASP A 94 -6.87 -14.27 5.89
N PHE A 95 -7.37 -14.95 4.84
CA PHE A 95 -8.73 -14.74 4.32
C PHE A 95 -9.84 -15.24 5.25
N ALA A 96 -9.52 -16.09 6.23
CA ALA A 96 -10.45 -16.57 7.26
C ALA A 96 -10.46 -15.67 8.50
N GLY A 97 -9.53 -14.71 8.61
CA GLY A 97 -9.40 -13.78 9.74
C GLY A 97 -8.40 -14.24 10.80
N GLU A 98 -7.63 -15.31 10.55
CA GLU A 98 -6.62 -15.81 11.49
C GLU A 98 -5.32 -15.00 11.37
N PRO A 99 -4.64 -14.66 12.49
CA PRO A 99 -3.45 -13.84 12.48
C PRO A 99 -2.28 -14.55 11.77
N LEU A 100 -1.60 -13.81 10.88
CA LEU A 100 -0.42 -14.30 10.17
C LEU A 100 0.87 -13.96 10.92
N THR A 101 1.87 -14.82 10.78
CA THR A 101 3.21 -14.63 11.35
C THR A 101 4.29 -15.09 10.37
N GLY A 102 5.52 -14.62 10.57
CA GLY A 102 6.66 -15.03 9.77
C GLY A 102 6.48 -14.68 8.28
N ASP A 103 6.86 -15.60 7.39
CA ASP A 103 6.92 -15.31 5.94
C ASP A 103 5.53 -15.03 5.33
N ALA A 104 4.46 -15.48 5.99
CA ALA A 104 3.10 -15.36 5.48
C ALA A 104 2.61 -13.90 5.47
N THR A 105 3.12 -13.05 6.37
CA THR A 105 2.72 -11.64 6.47
C THR A 105 3.12 -10.82 5.24
N PHE A 106 4.10 -11.28 4.46
CA PHE A 106 4.54 -10.57 3.24
C PHE A 106 3.69 -10.93 2.02
N VAL A 107 2.93 -12.04 2.04
CA VAL A 107 2.24 -12.55 0.85
C VAL A 107 1.19 -11.57 0.34
N GLY A 108 0.35 -11.04 1.24
CA GLY A 108 -0.69 -10.06 0.92
C GLY A 108 -0.13 -8.78 0.28
N PRO A 109 0.79 -8.08 0.96
CA PRO A 109 1.37 -6.86 0.42
C PRO A 109 2.16 -7.09 -0.88
N LEU A 110 2.90 -8.20 -1.00
CA LEU A 110 3.62 -8.52 -2.24
C LEU A 110 2.68 -8.77 -3.41
N ALA A 111 1.57 -9.49 -3.17
CA ALA A 111 0.55 -9.71 -4.18
C ALA A 111 -0.09 -8.39 -4.62
N LEU A 112 -0.36 -7.49 -3.67
CA LEU A 112 -0.87 -6.14 -3.94
C LEU A 112 0.13 -5.34 -4.80
N CYS A 113 1.41 -5.31 -4.42
CA CYS A 113 2.47 -4.65 -5.18
C CYS A 113 2.52 -5.16 -6.63
N ILE A 114 2.54 -6.48 -6.83
CA ILE A 114 2.54 -7.09 -8.16
C ILE A 114 1.28 -6.68 -8.94
N ALA A 115 0.10 -6.74 -8.33
CA ALA A 115 -1.16 -6.39 -8.98
C ALA A 115 -1.18 -4.91 -9.41
N VAL A 116 -0.73 -4.00 -8.55
CA VAL A 116 -0.63 -2.57 -8.86
C VAL A 116 0.38 -2.32 -9.98
N THR A 117 1.55 -2.95 -9.94
CA THR A 117 2.56 -2.81 -11.01
C THR A 117 2.04 -3.34 -12.35
N VAL A 118 1.39 -4.50 -12.38
CA VAL A 118 0.81 -5.06 -13.60
C VAL A 118 -0.29 -4.16 -14.15
N ALA A 119 -1.19 -3.67 -13.29
CA ALA A 119 -2.24 -2.73 -13.68
C ALA A 119 -1.64 -1.43 -14.25
N TRP A 120 -0.62 -0.89 -13.59
CA TRP A 120 0.07 0.32 -14.04
C TRP A 120 0.76 0.13 -15.39
N VAL A 121 1.54 -0.93 -15.56
CA VAL A 121 2.20 -1.25 -16.84
C VAL A 121 1.18 -1.46 -17.95
N PHE A 122 0.06 -2.14 -17.66
CA PHE A 122 -1.03 -2.31 -18.61
C PHE A 122 -1.63 -0.96 -19.04
N LEU A 123 -1.91 -0.07 -18.08
CA LEU A 123 -2.42 1.27 -18.36
C LEU A 123 -1.46 2.10 -19.22
N LEU A 124 -0.15 2.03 -18.98
CA LEU A 124 0.87 2.73 -19.77
C LEU A 124 0.91 2.29 -21.25
N HIS A 125 0.48 1.07 -21.56
CA HIS A 125 0.39 0.57 -22.93
C HIS A 125 -0.93 0.92 -23.62
N GLN A 126 -1.92 1.46 -22.88
CA GLN A 126 -3.18 1.89 -23.46
C GLN A 126 -3.03 3.23 -24.19
N SER A 127 -3.98 3.52 -25.08
CA SER A 127 -4.03 4.80 -25.79
C SER A 127 -4.16 6.00 -24.83
N GLU A 128 -3.64 7.16 -25.24
CA GLU A 128 -3.76 8.44 -24.51
C GLU A 128 -5.20 8.78 -24.09
N LYS A 129 -6.18 8.43 -24.94
CA LYS A 129 -7.61 8.61 -24.64
C LYS A 129 -8.05 7.78 -23.42
N ILE A 130 -7.57 6.55 -23.31
CA ILE A 130 -7.88 5.67 -22.17
C ILE A 130 -7.15 6.17 -20.94
N GLN A 131 -5.85 6.48 -21.03
CA GLN A 131 -5.09 6.99 -19.89
C GLN A 131 -5.71 8.27 -19.30
N THR A 132 -6.07 9.23 -20.15
CA THR A 132 -6.73 10.48 -19.72
C THR A 132 -8.11 10.23 -19.12
N TRP A 133 -8.88 9.29 -19.68
CA TRP A 133 -10.18 8.91 -19.11
C TRP A 133 -10.02 8.23 -17.74
N VAL A 134 -9.09 7.29 -17.59
CA VAL A 134 -8.78 6.63 -16.32
C VAL A 134 -8.32 7.65 -15.28
N ASN A 135 -7.41 8.55 -15.64
CA ASN A 135 -6.95 9.61 -14.72
C ASN A 135 -8.12 10.49 -14.26
N ARG A 136 -9.01 10.90 -15.18
CA ARG A 136 -10.22 11.65 -14.82
C ARG A 136 -11.15 10.84 -13.91
N ALA A 137 -11.37 9.56 -14.22
CA ALA A 137 -12.22 8.68 -13.43
C ALA A 137 -11.67 8.51 -12.00
N VAL A 138 -10.35 8.28 -11.85
CA VAL A 138 -9.68 8.19 -10.56
C VAL A 138 -9.77 9.51 -9.80
N SER A 139 -9.50 10.65 -10.44
CA SER A 139 -9.61 11.97 -9.79
C SER A 139 -11.03 12.29 -9.35
N ILE A 140 -12.03 12.04 -10.20
CA ILE A 140 -13.44 12.25 -9.85
C ILE A 140 -13.86 11.30 -8.73
N GLY A 141 -13.46 10.03 -8.81
CA GLY A 141 -13.73 9.03 -7.78
C GLY A 141 -13.13 9.42 -6.43
N PHE A 142 -11.90 9.94 -6.42
CA PHE A 142 -11.24 10.41 -5.21
C PHE A 142 -11.97 11.61 -4.57
N VAL A 143 -12.34 12.61 -5.38
CA VAL A 143 -13.12 13.76 -4.91
C VAL A 143 -14.51 13.34 -4.43
N ALA A 144 -15.15 12.40 -5.12
CA ALA A 144 -16.45 11.86 -4.72
C ALA A 144 -16.35 11.09 -3.40
N TRP A 145 -15.32 10.25 -3.21
CA TRP A 145 -15.07 9.54 -1.96
C TRP A 145 -14.79 10.51 -0.80
N MET A 146 -14.14 11.65 -1.06
CA MET A 146 -13.97 12.68 -0.04
C MET A 146 -15.28 13.38 0.31
N LEU A 147 -16.02 13.88 -0.69
CA LEU A 147 -17.15 14.78 -0.48
C LEU A 147 -18.46 14.07 -0.17
N LEU A 148 -18.74 12.93 -0.79
CA LEU A 148 -20.02 12.24 -0.62
C LEU A 148 -20.26 11.76 0.82
N PRO A 149 -19.38 10.98 1.48
CA PRO A 149 -19.64 10.54 2.85
C PRO A 149 -19.72 11.71 3.81
N PHE A 150 -18.89 12.75 3.63
CA PHE A 150 -18.95 13.98 4.40
C PHE A 150 -20.31 14.69 4.27
N LEU A 151 -20.78 14.93 3.05
CA LEU A 151 -22.07 15.59 2.81
C LEU A 151 -23.22 14.74 3.33
N MET A 152 -23.18 13.43 3.09
CA MET A 152 -24.21 12.51 3.56
C MET A 152 -24.30 12.48 5.08
N SER A 153 -23.16 12.37 5.78
CA SER A 153 -23.15 12.36 7.25
C SER A 153 -23.64 13.68 7.83
N TRP A 154 -23.21 14.81 7.26
CA TRP A 154 -23.57 16.13 7.74
C TRP A 154 -25.05 16.46 7.49
N ILE A 155 -25.55 16.20 6.27
CA ILE A 155 -26.96 16.40 5.94
C ILE A 155 -27.85 15.51 6.79
N TYR A 156 -27.48 14.23 6.95
CA TYR A 156 -28.21 13.30 7.82
C TYR A 156 -28.27 13.79 9.27
N ALA A 157 -27.15 14.26 9.81
CA ALA A 157 -27.09 14.82 11.16
C ALA A 157 -27.95 16.08 11.29
N MET A 158 -27.99 16.95 10.28
CA MET A 158 -28.84 18.15 10.28
C MET A 158 -30.34 17.81 10.30
N VAL A 159 -30.74 16.74 9.61
CA VAL A 159 -32.14 16.29 9.60
C VAL A 159 -32.59 15.78 10.97
N ILE A 160 -31.70 15.12 11.73
CA ILE A 160 -32.05 14.52 13.02
C ILE A 160 -31.86 15.49 14.19
N ASN A 161 -30.74 16.21 14.21
CA ASN A 161 -30.32 17.02 15.37
C ASN A 161 -30.57 18.53 15.16
N GLY A 162 -31.08 18.91 13.99
CA GLY A 162 -31.29 20.30 13.59
C GLY A 162 -30.08 20.92 12.89
N PRO A 163 -30.24 22.12 12.27
CA PRO A 163 -29.20 22.75 11.48
C PRO A 163 -27.97 23.10 12.31
N HIS A 164 -26.80 22.61 11.90
CA HIS A 164 -25.52 22.94 12.51
C HIS A 164 -24.42 22.94 11.45
N VAL A 165 -23.30 23.60 11.77
CA VAL A 165 -22.12 23.64 10.90
C VAL A 165 -21.33 22.34 11.00
N PRO A 166 -20.65 21.90 9.93
CA PRO A 166 -19.97 20.60 9.89
C PRO A 166 -18.73 20.49 10.80
N TRP A 167 -18.26 21.61 11.34
CA TRP A 167 -17.15 21.70 12.31
C TRP A 167 -17.62 21.91 13.75
N HIS A 168 -18.89 21.61 14.04
CA HIS A 168 -19.43 21.75 15.40
C HIS A 168 -18.75 20.75 16.35
N PRO A 169 -18.27 21.15 17.55
CA PRO A 169 -17.49 20.27 18.44
C PRO A 169 -18.19 18.96 18.84
N ALA A 170 -19.52 18.98 18.97
CA ALA A 170 -20.31 17.79 19.32
C ALA A 170 -20.71 16.92 18.11
N ALA A 171 -20.48 17.40 16.88
CA ALA A 171 -20.86 16.74 15.64
C ALA A 171 -19.86 17.15 14.53
N ASN A 172 -18.58 16.85 14.74
CA ASN A 172 -17.55 17.14 13.76
C ASN A 172 -17.59 16.08 12.66
N HIS A 173 -17.81 16.52 11.43
CA HIS A 173 -17.84 15.65 10.26
C HIS A 173 -16.58 15.80 9.40
N LEU A 174 -15.67 16.72 9.73
CA LEU A 174 -14.49 17.01 8.93
C LEU A 174 -13.52 15.82 8.83
N ASP A 175 -13.53 14.92 9.80
CA ASP A 175 -12.64 13.75 9.83
C ASP A 175 -12.88 12.83 8.61
N LEU A 176 -14.11 12.80 8.09
CA LEU A 176 -14.47 12.03 6.90
C LEU A 176 -13.83 12.57 5.61
N LEU A 177 -13.44 13.84 5.57
CA LEU A 177 -12.72 14.40 4.42
C LEU A 177 -11.29 13.84 4.33
N TRP A 178 -10.74 13.38 5.46
CA TRP A 178 -9.37 12.88 5.54
C TRP A 178 -9.25 11.39 5.20
N THR A 179 -10.36 10.65 5.18
CA THR A 179 -10.38 9.21 4.91
C THR A 179 -9.62 8.82 3.63
N PRO A 180 -9.81 9.47 2.46
CA PRO A 180 -9.04 9.09 1.26
C PRO A 180 -7.54 9.36 1.37
N PHE A 181 -7.12 10.33 2.19
CA PHE A 181 -5.71 10.60 2.44
C PHE A 181 -5.09 9.52 3.33
N MET A 182 -5.83 9.02 4.33
CA MET A 182 -5.37 7.88 5.15
C MET A 182 -5.07 6.66 4.29
N PHE A 183 -5.91 6.38 3.29
CA PHE A 183 -5.68 5.31 2.33
C PHE A 183 -4.38 5.52 1.54
N ILE A 184 -4.10 6.75 1.10
CA ILE A 184 -2.84 7.07 0.41
C ILE A 184 -1.66 6.87 1.36
N PHE A 185 -1.74 7.32 2.62
CA PHE A 185 -0.66 7.12 3.59
C PHE A 185 -0.35 5.64 3.82
N GLU A 186 -1.39 4.82 3.90
CA GLU A 186 -1.28 3.36 4.05
C GLU A 186 -0.61 2.71 2.83
N MET A 187 -1.04 3.08 1.62
CA MET A 187 -0.42 2.64 0.37
C MET A 187 1.04 3.09 0.25
N VAL A 188 1.37 4.30 0.71
CA VAL A 188 2.75 4.82 0.73
C VAL A 188 3.59 4.10 1.78
N PHE A 189 3.05 3.82 2.97
CA PHE A 189 3.72 3.05 4.01
C PHE A 189 4.10 1.66 3.50
N LEU A 190 3.14 0.92 2.94
CA LEU A 190 3.40 -0.37 2.30
C LEU A 190 4.39 -0.20 1.13
N GLY A 191 4.21 0.83 0.29
CA GLY A 191 5.10 1.14 -0.82
C GLY A 191 6.55 1.35 -0.39
N ILE A 192 6.81 2.03 0.73
CA ILE A 192 8.15 2.27 1.27
C ILE A 192 8.76 0.97 1.81
N VAL A 193 8.00 0.21 2.58
CA VAL A 193 8.44 -1.08 3.13
C VAL A 193 8.88 -2.00 2.00
N PHE A 194 8.03 -2.13 0.96
CA PHE A 194 8.25 -3.03 -0.17
C PHE A 194 8.96 -2.38 -1.36
N ALA A 195 9.42 -1.12 -1.23
CA ALA A 195 10.13 -0.40 -2.27
C ALA A 195 11.35 -1.16 -2.81
N PRO A 196 12.17 -1.86 -1.99
CA PRO A 196 13.26 -2.66 -2.51
C PRO A 196 12.78 -3.73 -3.50
N VAL A 197 11.67 -4.40 -3.21
CA VAL A 197 11.09 -5.43 -4.10
C VAL A 197 10.53 -4.81 -5.38
N LEU A 198 9.96 -3.61 -5.31
CA LEU A 198 9.42 -2.89 -6.47
C LEU A 198 10.51 -2.30 -7.38
N ALA A 199 11.63 -1.84 -6.81
CA ALA A 199 12.74 -1.25 -7.54
C ALA A 199 13.74 -2.28 -8.09
N GLY A 200 13.74 -3.47 -7.48
CA GLY A 200 14.61 -4.59 -7.81
C GLY A 200 14.24 -5.22 -9.13
#